data_AF-A0A6L3XTL4-F1
#
_entry.id   AF-A0A6L3XTL4-F1
#
_cell.length_a   1.000
_cell.length_b   1.000
_cell.length_c   1.000
_cell.angle_alpha   90.00
_cell.angle_beta   90.00
_cell.angle_gamma   90.00
#
_symmetry.space_group_name_H-M   'P 1'
#
loop_
_entity.id
_entity.type
_entity.pdbx_description
1 polymer ?
#
loop_
_entity_poly.entity_id
_entity_poly.type
_entity_poly.pdbx_seq_one_letter_code
_entity_poly.pdbx_strand_id
1 'polypeptide(L)'
;LFGLSEQVWLAGFWLNSGLQGEARANNTIDTSSLALQYNHGLPRPVYWVLWLWQRLRGEVLVNDKRVLLTRHRNGYQLLLRNVVVFNPLLSSEEAFIQRFRQQYHLHLKGMRGKWRIKCHLFDQHNGALYPLLEGVGSESGPDEEMWRWIAHKARPTLSVRDERLYDGWQLSESLESNALVLYEFTPLVPRETATEEIHSPR
;
A
#
# COMPACT_ATOMS: atom_id res chain seq x y z
N LEU A 1 15.44 -0.39 -5.05
CA LEU A 1 14.16 -0.69 -4.36
C LEU A 1 13.20 0.53 -4.31
N PHE A 2 13.65 1.75 -3.95
CA PHE A 2 12.92 3.01 -4.21
C PHE A 2 13.15 3.61 -5.62
N GLY A 3 13.96 2.97 -6.46
CA GLY A 3 14.44 3.57 -7.72
C GLY A 3 15.47 4.69 -7.51
N LEU A 4 15.93 4.89 -6.28
CA LEU A 4 17.04 5.80 -5.96
C LEU A 4 18.35 5.22 -6.49
N SER A 5 19.26 6.12 -6.87
CA SER A 5 20.64 5.78 -7.23
C SER A 5 21.32 5.03 -6.09
N GLU A 6 22.19 4.07 -6.41
CA GLU A 6 23.06 3.36 -5.45
C GLU A 6 24.01 4.31 -4.70
N GLN A 7 24.15 5.55 -5.17
CA GLN A 7 24.93 6.60 -4.50
C GLN A 7 24.17 7.27 -3.34
N VAL A 8 22.86 7.07 -3.23
CA VAL A 8 22.05 7.66 -2.17
C VAL A 8 22.14 6.78 -0.93
N TRP A 9 22.89 7.24 0.07
CA TRP A 9 23.05 6.53 1.35
C TRP A 9 21.89 6.76 2.32
N LEU A 10 21.28 7.96 2.27
CA LEU A 10 20.19 8.36 3.15
C LEU A 10 19.19 9.23 2.40
N ALA A 11 17.90 8.98 2.63
CA ALA A 11 16.82 9.87 2.23
C ALA A 11 16.07 10.32 3.49
N GLY A 12 16.04 11.63 3.74
CA GLY A 12 15.24 12.24 4.80
C GLY A 12 13.94 12.79 4.24
N PHE A 13 12.86 12.65 5.00
CA PHE A 13 11.56 13.25 4.68
C PHE A 13 11.21 14.30 5.72
N TRP A 14 10.62 15.39 5.27
CA TRP A 14 10.04 16.38 6.16
C TRP A 14 8.82 15.80 6.86
N LEU A 15 8.63 16.07 8.16
CA LEU A 15 7.56 15.44 8.91
C LEU A 15 6.21 16.14 8.74
N ASN A 16 6.18 17.47 8.75
CA ASN A 16 4.93 18.23 8.86
C ASN A 16 4.99 19.53 8.03
N SER A 17 4.07 19.70 7.08
CA SER A 17 4.00 20.89 6.22
C SER A 17 3.52 22.16 6.96
N GLY A 18 2.72 22.00 8.02
CA GLY A 18 2.21 23.12 8.81
C GLY A 18 3.30 23.82 9.63
N LEU A 19 4.29 23.06 10.12
CA LEU A 19 5.46 23.62 10.82
C LEU A 19 6.46 24.31 9.89
N GLN A 20 6.34 24.10 8.57
CA GLN A 20 7.24 24.67 7.56
C GLN A 20 6.74 26.01 7.00
N GLY A 21 5.58 26.51 7.44
CA GLY A 21 5.02 27.75 6.90
C GLY A 21 4.52 27.63 5.45
N GLU A 22 4.35 26.40 4.95
CA GLU A 22 3.86 26.11 3.59
C GLU A 22 2.33 26.24 3.47
N ALA A 23 1.62 26.35 4.60
CA ALA A 23 0.25 26.85 4.64
C ALA A 23 0.29 28.37 4.42
N ARG A 24 0.16 28.83 3.17
CA ARG A 24 0.12 30.27 2.88
C ARG A 24 -1.12 30.89 3.54
N ALA A 25 -1.01 32.17 3.91
CA ALA A 25 -2.07 32.96 4.58
C ALA A 25 -3.42 33.01 3.83
N ASN A 26 -3.47 32.57 2.57
CA ASN A 26 -4.66 32.60 1.71
C ASN A 26 -5.36 31.22 1.56
N ASN A 27 -5.21 30.29 2.51
CA ASN A 27 -5.72 28.91 2.42
C ASN A 27 -5.22 28.08 1.21
N THR A 28 -4.29 28.61 0.41
CA THR A 28 -3.61 27.87 -0.66
C THR A 28 -2.41 27.13 -0.10
N ILE A 29 -2.45 25.80 -0.18
CA ILE A 29 -1.37 24.91 0.28
C ILE A 29 -0.25 24.93 -0.75
N ASP A 30 0.98 25.12 -0.32
CA ASP A 30 2.11 24.76 -1.16
C ASP A 30 2.22 23.24 -1.25
N THR A 31 1.79 22.68 -2.39
CA THR A 31 1.87 21.23 -2.65
C THR A 31 3.27 20.78 -3.04
N SER A 32 4.26 21.69 -3.14
CA SER A 32 5.66 21.34 -3.39
C SER A 32 6.35 20.64 -2.22
N SER A 33 5.73 20.62 -1.05
CA SER A 33 6.25 19.99 0.15
C SER A 33 6.27 18.46 0.08
N LEU A 34 7.42 17.87 0.37
CA LEU A 34 7.59 16.43 0.61
C LEU A 34 7.28 16.02 2.07
N ALA A 35 6.42 16.77 2.76
CA ALA A 35 6.01 16.43 4.12
C ALA A 35 5.24 15.10 4.18
N LEU A 36 5.47 14.33 5.24
CA LEU A 36 4.73 13.10 5.53
C LEU A 36 3.34 13.36 6.09
N GLN A 37 3.18 14.45 6.85
CA GLN A 37 1.93 14.82 7.50
C GLN A 37 1.41 16.16 6.94
N TYR A 38 0.11 16.19 6.76
CA TYR A 38 -0.69 17.38 6.53
C TYR A 38 -1.12 18.00 7.88
N ASN A 39 -1.94 19.06 7.84
CA ASN A 39 -2.53 19.69 9.03
C ASN A 39 -3.18 18.65 9.96
N HIS A 40 -3.20 18.95 11.26
CA HIS A 40 -3.72 18.07 12.32
C HIS A 40 -3.05 16.67 12.38
N GLY A 41 -1.83 16.54 11.82
CA GLY A 41 -1.07 15.28 11.85
C GLY A 41 -1.59 14.22 10.88
N LEU A 42 -2.44 14.61 9.93
CA LEU A 42 -3.04 13.67 8.97
C LEU A 42 -1.98 13.11 8.02
N PRO A 43 -1.87 11.78 7.85
CA PRO A 43 -0.85 11.18 6.99
C PRO A 43 -1.16 11.45 5.52
N ARG A 44 -0.19 12.03 4.80
CA ARG A 44 -0.23 12.19 3.34
C ARG A 44 0.00 10.85 2.65
N PRO A 45 -0.36 10.70 1.37
CA PRO A 45 -0.15 9.46 0.61
C PRO A 45 1.26 8.85 0.75
N VAL A 46 2.30 9.68 0.69
CA VAL A 46 3.71 9.23 0.83
C VAL A 46 3.99 8.52 2.16
N TYR A 47 3.33 8.93 3.26
CA TYR A 47 3.46 8.24 4.55
C TYR A 47 3.03 6.77 4.43
N TRP A 48 1.92 6.50 3.74
CA TRP A 48 1.42 5.14 3.55
C TRP A 48 2.27 4.32 2.59
N VAL A 49 2.88 4.96 1.59
CA VAL A 49 3.90 4.31 0.75
C VAL A 49 5.07 3.84 1.61
N LEU A 50 5.62 4.72 2.47
CA LEU A 50 6.71 4.37 3.38
C LEU A 50 6.28 3.34 4.44
N TRP A 51 5.04 3.41 4.92
CA TRP A 51 4.50 2.45 5.87
C TRP A 51 4.39 1.05 5.26
N LEU A 52 3.83 0.92 4.05
CA LEU A 52 3.80 -0.34 3.30
C LEU A 52 5.22 -0.85 3.03
N TRP A 53 6.13 0.07 2.70
CA TRP A 53 7.53 -0.23 2.47
C TRP A 53 8.21 -0.87 3.68
N GLN A 54 8.04 -0.30 4.87
CA GLN A 54 8.62 -0.82 6.11
C GLN A 54 8.12 -2.22 6.50
N ARG A 55 6.99 -2.67 5.93
CA ARG A 55 6.49 -4.03 6.14
C ARG A 55 7.29 -5.07 5.35
N LEU A 56 7.86 -4.69 4.21
CA LEU A 56 8.63 -5.58 3.34
C LEU A 56 9.93 -5.97 4.03
N ARG A 57 10.15 -7.28 4.18
CA ARG A 57 11.29 -7.84 4.90
C ARG A 57 11.82 -9.08 4.17
N GLY A 58 13.01 -9.48 4.59
CA GLY A 58 13.65 -10.72 4.17
C GLY A 58 14.29 -10.64 2.79
N GLU A 59 14.44 -11.79 2.16
CA GLU A 59 15.13 -11.97 0.90
C GLU A 59 14.24 -11.53 -0.26
N VAL A 60 14.80 -10.77 -1.20
CA VAL A 60 14.10 -10.40 -2.45
C VAL A 60 14.19 -11.57 -3.43
N LEU A 61 13.04 -12.14 -3.80
CA LEU A 61 12.96 -13.23 -4.79
C LEU A 61 12.72 -12.69 -6.20
N VAL A 62 11.89 -11.65 -6.31
CA VAL A 62 11.58 -10.97 -7.58
C VAL A 62 11.51 -9.48 -7.29
N ASN A 63 12.18 -8.66 -8.11
CA ASN A 63 12.04 -7.21 -8.05
C ASN A 63 12.03 -6.64 -9.47
N ASP A 64 10.83 -6.40 -9.97
CA ASP A 64 10.58 -5.74 -11.24
C ASP A 64 9.83 -4.42 -11.00
N LYS A 65 9.67 -3.58 -12.02
CA LYS A 65 9.03 -2.26 -11.97
C LYS A 65 7.66 -2.29 -11.29
N ARG A 66 6.91 -3.37 -11.49
CA ARG A 66 5.51 -3.51 -11.06
C ARG A 66 5.29 -4.48 -9.91
N VAL A 67 6.22 -5.39 -9.69
CA VAL A 67 6.08 -6.50 -8.76
C VAL A 67 7.32 -6.61 -7.89
N LEU A 68 7.13 -6.76 -6.59
CA LEU A 68 8.18 -7.12 -5.65
C LEU A 68 7.69 -8.30 -4.83
N LEU A 69 8.44 -9.41 -4.87
CA LEU A 69 8.19 -10.58 -4.05
C LEU A 69 9.37 -10.76 -3.09
N THR A 70 9.07 -10.80 -1.80
CA THR A 70 10.05 -11.13 -0.77
C THR A 70 9.65 -12.40 -0.02
N ARG A 71 10.65 -13.08 0.53
CA ARG A 71 10.49 -14.23 1.43
C ARG A 71 11.05 -13.86 2.78
N HIS A 72 10.22 -14.02 3.81
CA HIS A 72 10.62 -13.73 5.18
C HIS A 72 10.11 -14.85 6.11
N ARG A 73 11.06 -15.55 6.76
CA ARG A 73 10.80 -16.78 7.53
C ARG A 73 10.09 -17.81 6.63
N ASN A 74 8.95 -18.34 7.08
CA ASN A 74 8.13 -19.29 6.34
C ASN A 74 7.01 -18.62 5.52
N GLY A 75 7.03 -17.29 5.37
CA GLY A 75 6.03 -16.51 4.66
C GLY A 75 6.56 -15.80 3.42
N TYR A 76 5.63 -15.24 2.65
CA TYR A 76 5.92 -14.44 1.46
C TYR A 76 5.24 -13.08 1.58
N GLN A 77 5.81 -12.07 0.94
CA GLN A 77 5.18 -10.75 0.79
C GLN A 77 5.25 -10.34 -0.68
N LEU A 78 4.09 -10.04 -1.26
CA LEU A 78 3.94 -9.62 -2.66
C LEU A 78 3.41 -8.19 -2.69
N LEU A 79 4.21 -7.26 -3.19
CA LEU A 79 3.81 -5.89 -3.47
C LEU A 79 3.58 -5.71 -4.98
N LEU A 80 2.37 -5.32 -5.37
CA LEU A 80 2.06 -4.87 -6.73
C LEU A 80 1.90 -3.36 -6.75
N ARG A 81 2.32 -2.75 -7.86
CA ARG A 81 2.49 -1.29 -7.97
C ARG A 81 2.07 -0.81 -9.34
N ASN A 82 1.15 0.14 -9.39
CA ASN A 82 0.80 0.83 -10.63
C ASN A 82 1.22 2.31 -10.58
N VAL A 83 2.53 2.56 -10.46
CA VAL A 83 3.05 3.93 -10.34
C VAL A 83 3.04 4.60 -11.71
N VAL A 84 2.31 5.72 -11.80
CA VAL A 84 2.11 6.46 -13.05
C VAL A 84 2.28 7.95 -12.77
N VAL A 85 3.11 8.60 -13.57
CA VAL A 85 3.29 10.05 -13.54
C VAL A 85 2.46 10.65 -14.66
N PHE A 86 1.56 11.55 -14.30
CA PHE A 86 0.75 12.31 -15.24
C PHE A 86 0.60 13.76 -14.75
N ASN A 87 0.10 14.64 -15.62
CA ASN A 87 -0.13 16.04 -15.26
C ASN A 87 -1.18 16.12 -14.14
N PRO A 88 -0.85 16.67 -12.95
CA PRO A 88 -1.79 16.76 -11.84
C PRO A 88 -3.08 17.52 -12.18
N LEU A 89 -3.05 18.44 -13.15
CA LEU A 89 -4.25 19.15 -13.61
C LEU A 89 -5.30 18.23 -14.25
N LEU A 90 -4.93 17.00 -14.59
CA LEU A 90 -5.81 15.98 -15.17
C LEU A 90 -6.23 14.93 -14.13
N SER A 91 -5.94 15.14 -12.84
CA SER A 91 -6.27 14.17 -11.78
C SER A 91 -7.77 14.05 -11.50
N SER A 92 -8.55 15.09 -11.81
CA SER A 92 -10.01 15.10 -11.69
C SER A 92 -10.73 14.47 -12.88
N GLU A 93 -10.02 14.25 -13.99
CA GLU A 93 -10.59 13.69 -15.22
C GLU A 93 -10.62 12.17 -15.14
N GLU A 94 -11.70 11.61 -14.61
CA GLU A 94 -11.79 10.17 -14.32
C GLU A 94 -11.54 9.31 -15.57
N ALA A 95 -12.11 9.69 -16.72
CA ALA A 95 -11.88 9.00 -17.99
C ALA A 95 -10.40 9.01 -18.43
N PHE A 96 -9.63 10.04 -18.06
CA PHE A 96 -8.20 10.10 -18.32
C PHE A 96 -7.44 9.16 -17.37
N ILE A 97 -7.76 9.18 -16.08
CA ILE A 97 -7.14 8.35 -15.04
C ILE A 97 -7.35 6.85 -15.29
N GLN A 98 -8.54 6.48 -15.74
CA GLN A 98 -8.93 5.11 -16.07
C GLN A 98 -8.01 4.45 -17.12
N ARG A 99 -7.40 5.25 -18.03
CA ARG A 99 -6.48 4.75 -19.07
C ARG A 99 -5.19 4.19 -18.49
N PHE A 100 -4.87 4.53 -17.26
CA PHE A 100 -3.69 4.07 -16.55
C PHE A 100 -3.96 2.86 -15.66
N ARG A 101 -5.19 2.31 -15.64
CA ARG A 101 -5.46 1.05 -14.94
C ARG A 101 -4.58 -0.07 -15.46
N GLN A 102 -4.02 -0.85 -14.53
CA GLN A 102 -3.15 -1.97 -14.86
C GLN A 102 -3.77 -3.29 -14.44
N GLN A 103 -3.98 -4.18 -15.42
CA GLN A 103 -4.41 -5.55 -15.19
C GLN A 103 -3.22 -6.42 -14.75
N TYR A 104 -3.42 -7.24 -13.74
CA TYR A 104 -2.46 -8.22 -13.26
C TYR A 104 -3.05 -9.61 -13.36
N HIS A 105 -2.29 -10.52 -13.97
CA HIS A 105 -2.53 -11.96 -13.89
C HIS A 105 -1.26 -12.60 -13.35
N LEU A 106 -1.31 -13.11 -12.13
CA LEU A 106 -0.15 -13.65 -11.42
C LEU A 106 -0.43 -15.05 -10.92
N HIS A 107 0.59 -15.90 -10.97
CA HIS A 107 0.57 -17.25 -10.38
C HIS A 107 1.84 -17.45 -9.55
N LEU A 108 1.68 -17.48 -8.23
CA LEU A 108 2.74 -17.85 -7.29
C LEU A 108 2.73 -19.37 -7.10
N LYS A 109 3.62 -20.08 -7.80
CA LYS A 109 3.77 -21.53 -7.71
C LYS A 109 4.47 -21.96 -6.42
N GLY A 110 4.30 -23.23 -6.04
CA GLY A 110 5.03 -23.85 -4.92
C GLY A 110 4.48 -23.54 -3.52
N MET A 111 3.40 -22.75 -3.42
CA MET A 111 2.67 -22.55 -2.17
C MET A 111 1.60 -23.62 -2.00
N ARG A 112 1.72 -24.44 -0.95
CA ARG A 112 0.75 -25.49 -0.61
C ARG A 112 0.37 -25.41 0.87
N GLY A 113 -0.84 -25.86 1.21
CA GLY A 113 -1.32 -25.92 2.59
C GLY A 113 -2.31 -24.82 2.93
N LYS A 114 -2.57 -24.61 4.23
CA LYS A 114 -3.47 -23.53 4.72
C LYS A 114 -2.64 -22.26 4.95
N TRP A 115 -3.07 -21.16 4.36
CA TRP A 115 -2.40 -19.87 4.43
C TRP A 115 -3.37 -18.79 4.88
N ARG A 116 -2.89 -17.88 5.72
CA ARG A 116 -3.51 -16.58 5.96
C ARG A 116 -2.95 -15.58 4.96
N ILE A 117 -3.83 -14.92 4.25
CA ILE A 117 -3.52 -13.89 3.27
C ILE A 117 -4.06 -12.57 3.82
N LYS A 118 -3.16 -11.68 4.20
CA LYS A 118 -3.48 -10.31 4.59
C LYS A 118 -3.22 -9.39 3.41
N CYS A 119 -4.15 -8.51 3.08
CA CYS A 119 -4.03 -7.56 1.99
C CYS A 119 -4.14 -6.13 2.54
N HIS A 120 -3.23 -5.27 2.10
CA HIS A 120 -3.31 -3.83 2.26
C HIS A 120 -3.42 -3.18 0.88
N LEU A 121 -4.56 -2.55 0.59
CA LEU A 121 -4.79 -1.80 -0.65
C LEU A 121 -4.70 -0.31 -0.36
N PHE A 122 -3.84 0.37 -1.11
CA PHE A 122 -3.72 1.82 -1.11
C PHE A 122 -3.97 2.37 -2.52
N ASP A 123 -4.99 3.18 -2.69
CA ASP A 123 -5.31 3.88 -3.95
C ASP A 123 -6.14 5.15 -3.67
N GLN A 124 -6.66 5.79 -4.73
CA GLN A 124 -7.47 7.00 -4.62
C GLN A 124 -8.75 6.85 -3.79
N HIS A 125 -9.28 5.63 -3.65
CA HIS A 125 -10.47 5.31 -2.87
C HIS A 125 -10.15 4.62 -1.53
N ASN A 126 -8.93 4.10 -1.40
CA ASN A 126 -8.47 3.30 -0.28
C ASN A 126 -7.27 3.98 0.39
N GLY A 127 -7.54 5.01 1.21
CA GLY A 127 -6.53 5.67 2.04
C GLY A 127 -5.97 6.99 1.48
N ALA A 128 -6.38 7.43 0.29
CA ALA A 128 -6.02 8.76 -0.19
C ALA A 128 -6.67 9.86 0.67
N LEU A 129 -5.84 10.79 1.15
CA LEU A 129 -6.27 11.85 2.06
C LEU A 129 -7.15 12.91 1.38
N TYR A 130 -6.76 13.38 0.19
CA TYR A 130 -7.41 14.54 -0.44
C TYR A 130 -8.89 14.31 -0.80
N PRO A 131 -9.29 13.16 -1.37
CA PRO A 131 -10.71 12.89 -1.62
C PRO A 131 -11.56 12.91 -0.33
N LEU A 132 -10.98 12.54 0.82
CA LEU A 132 -11.67 12.59 2.11
C LEU A 132 -11.86 14.03 2.61
N LEU A 133 -10.89 14.90 2.34
CA LEU A 133 -10.97 16.33 2.68
C LEU A 133 -11.98 17.06 1.79
N GLU A 134 -11.98 16.79 0.49
CA GLU A 134 -12.93 17.37 -0.48
C GLU A 134 -14.37 17.00 -0.17
N GLY A 135 -14.62 15.84 0.45
CA GLY A 135 -15.95 15.42 0.90
C GLY A 135 -16.50 16.20 2.10
N VAL A 136 -15.71 17.07 2.74
CA VAL A 136 -16.18 17.88 3.88
C VAL A 136 -16.85 19.15 3.38
N GLY A 137 -18.19 19.18 3.42
CA GLY A 137 -19.00 20.32 3.00
C GLY A 137 -19.20 21.43 4.04
N SER A 138 -18.24 21.66 4.94
CA SER A 138 -18.36 22.65 6.04
C SER A 138 -17.52 23.90 5.76
N GLU A 139 -18.13 25.08 5.85
CA GLU A 139 -17.43 26.37 5.69
C GLU A 139 -16.43 26.64 6.81
N SER A 140 -16.72 26.19 8.04
CA SER A 140 -15.80 26.29 9.19
C SER A 140 -14.74 25.18 9.21
N GLY A 141 -14.83 24.23 8.27
CA GLY A 141 -13.98 23.05 8.19
C GLY A 141 -14.45 21.89 9.09
N PRO A 142 -13.64 20.82 9.16
CA PRO A 142 -13.95 19.63 9.95
C PRO A 142 -13.87 19.90 11.47
N ASP A 143 -14.80 19.32 12.22
CA ASP A 143 -14.70 19.23 13.67
C ASP A 143 -13.79 18.07 14.11
N GLU A 144 -13.62 17.90 15.42
CA GLU A 144 -12.74 16.86 15.96
C GLU A 144 -13.18 15.43 15.58
N GLU A 145 -14.49 15.17 15.54
CA GLU A 145 -15.01 13.86 15.15
C GLU A 145 -14.65 13.57 13.69
N MET A 146 -14.89 14.53 12.80
CA MET A 146 -14.53 14.42 11.40
C MET A 146 -13.02 14.26 11.21
N TRP A 147 -12.19 14.98 11.95
CA TRP A 147 -10.73 14.79 11.89
C TRP A 147 -10.29 13.38 12.25
N ARG A 148 -10.86 12.80 13.33
CA ARG A 148 -10.58 11.41 13.72
C ARG A 148 -11.07 10.42 12.67
N TRP A 149 -12.24 10.67 12.09
CA TRP A 149 -12.80 9.84 11.02
C TRP A 149 -11.91 9.86 9.76
N ILE A 150 -11.48 11.05 9.32
CA ILE A 150 -10.56 11.20 8.18
C ILE A 150 -9.23 10.50 8.46
N ALA A 151 -8.65 10.68 9.65
CA ALA A 151 -7.40 10.02 10.04
C ALA A 151 -7.51 8.49 10.03
N HIS A 152 -8.69 7.95 10.37
CA HIS A 152 -8.97 6.52 10.29
C HIS A 152 -9.16 6.04 8.84
N LYS A 153 -9.92 6.79 8.03
CA LYS A 153 -10.23 6.45 6.64
C LYS A 153 -9.06 6.62 5.69
N ALA A 154 -8.12 7.51 5.99
CA ALA A 154 -6.90 7.70 5.22
C ALA A 154 -5.94 6.49 5.31
N ARG A 155 -6.25 5.43 6.04
CA ARG A 155 -5.41 4.22 6.11
C ARG A 155 -5.64 3.33 4.88
N PRO A 156 -4.62 2.59 4.39
CA PRO A 156 -4.82 1.54 3.40
C PRO A 156 -5.90 0.56 3.86
N THR A 157 -6.82 0.22 2.97
CA THR A 157 -7.87 -0.76 3.25
C THR A 157 -7.24 -2.10 3.57
N LEU A 158 -7.63 -2.67 4.71
CA LEU A 158 -7.11 -3.92 5.23
C LEU A 158 -8.14 -5.03 5.08
N SER A 159 -7.74 -6.15 4.47
CA SER A 159 -8.52 -7.38 4.48
C SER A 159 -7.67 -8.59 4.88
N VAL A 160 -8.31 -9.59 5.44
CA VAL A 160 -7.69 -10.87 5.83
C VAL A 160 -8.61 -11.99 5.41
N ARG A 161 -8.02 -13.04 4.85
CA ARG A 161 -8.71 -14.30 4.55
C ARG A 161 -7.77 -15.48 4.74
N ASP A 162 -8.36 -16.62 5.05
CA ASP A 162 -7.65 -17.90 5.13
C ASP A 162 -8.00 -18.73 3.88
N GLU A 163 -6.99 -19.31 3.22
CA GLU A 163 -7.15 -20.04 1.96
C GLU A 163 -6.34 -21.34 1.99
N ARG A 164 -6.90 -22.43 1.45
CA ARG A 164 -6.18 -23.69 1.23
C ARG A 164 -5.65 -23.71 -0.20
N LEU A 165 -4.33 -23.71 -0.34
CA LEU A 165 -3.64 -23.69 -1.62
C LEU A 165 -3.15 -25.10 -1.99
N TYR A 166 -3.39 -25.52 -3.23
CA TYR A 166 -3.00 -26.84 -3.74
C TYR A 166 -1.86 -26.77 -4.76
N ASP A 167 -1.89 -25.80 -5.67
CA ASP A 167 -0.89 -25.63 -6.72
C ASP A 167 -0.37 -24.18 -6.81
N GLY A 168 -0.26 -23.53 -5.65
CA GLY A 168 0.09 -22.13 -5.57
C GLY A 168 -1.11 -21.21 -5.39
N TRP A 169 -0.85 -19.92 -5.54
CA TRP A 169 -1.84 -18.84 -5.42
C TRP A 169 -1.96 -18.08 -6.73
N GLN A 170 -3.19 -17.79 -7.14
CA GLN A 170 -3.48 -17.06 -8.37
C GLN A 170 -4.19 -15.75 -8.07
N LEU A 171 -3.88 -14.73 -8.87
CA LEU A 171 -4.48 -13.41 -8.78
C LEU A 171 -4.87 -12.92 -10.17
N SER A 172 -6.08 -12.38 -10.28
CA SER A 172 -6.52 -11.57 -11.41
C SER A 172 -7.16 -10.30 -10.86
N GLU A 173 -6.44 -9.19 -10.93
CA GLU A 173 -6.83 -7.91 -10.30
C GLU A 173 -6.54 -6.75 -11.26
N SER A 174 -7.31 -5.68 -11.12
CA SER A 174 -7.09 -4.41 -11.82
C SER A 174 -6.68 -3.36 -10.80
N LEU A 175 -5.47 -2.82 -10.91
CA LEU A 175 -5.00 -1.75 -10.04
C LEU A 175 -5.28 -0.38 -10.66
N GLU A 176 -5.86 0.53 -9.87
CA GLU A 176 -6.01 1.95 -10.23
C GLU A 176 -4.65 2.62 -10.46
N SER A 177 -4.66 3.80 -11.09
CA SER A 177 -3.46 4.62 -11.20
C SER A 177 -2.91 4.95 -9.80
N ASN A 178 -1.59 4.86 -9.65
CA ASN A 178 -0.87 5.04 -8.39
C ASN A 178 -1.29 4.11 -7.24
N ALA A 179 -2.01 3.02 -7.55
CA ALA A 179 -2.36 2.02 -6.56
C ALA A 179 -1.15 1.17 -6.14
N LEU A 180 -1.12 0.83 -4.86
CA LEU A 180 -0.21 -0.13 -4.25
C LEU A 180 -1.04 -1.19 -3.53
N VAL A 181 -0.72 -2.46 -3.74
CA VAL A 181 -1.33 -3.55 -2.97
C VAL A 181 -0.23 -4.44 -2.41
N LEU A 182 -0.30 -4.70 -1.11
CA LEU A 182 0.61 -5.59 -0.41
C LEU A 182 -0.16 -6.80 0.11
N TYR A 183 0.17 -7.98 -0.42
CA TYR A 183 -0.26 -9.26 0.11
C TYR A 183 0.82 -9.83 1.02
N GLU A 184 0.44 -10.25 2.23
CA GLU A 184 1.31 -10.96 3.17
C GLU A 184 0.74 -12.35 3.41
N PHE A 185 1.54 -13.36 3.11
CA PHE A 185 1.19 -14.77 3.19
C PHE A 185 1.87 -15.40 4.41
N THR A 186 1.08 -15.92 5.34
CA THR A 186 1.58 -16.63 6.53
C THR A 186 0.98 -18.03 6.59
N PRO A 187 1.79 -19.10 6.71
CA PRO A 187 1.25 -20.45 6.83
C PRO A 187 0.53 -20.61 8.16
N LEU A 188 -0.67 -21.22 8.15
CA LEU A 188 -1.48 -21.45 9.35
C LEU A 188 -1.06 -22.71 10.12
N VAL A 189 -0.30 -23.60 9.47
CA VAL A 189 0.31 -24.76 10.09
C VAL A 189 1.80 -24.70 9.73
N PRO A 190 2.72 -24.63 10.72
CA PRO A 190 4.15 -24.71 10.46
C PRO A 190 4.45 -26.02 9.71
N ARG A 191 5.34 -25.97 8.71
CA ARG A 191 5.70 -27.16 7.90
C ARG A 191 6.24 -28.33 8.73
N GLU A 192 6.64 -28.12 9.98
CA GLU A 192 7.21 -29.13 10.87
C GLU A 192 6.21 -30.20 11.29
N THR A 193 4.90 -29.90 11.41
CA THR A 193 3.89 -30.89 11.82
C THR A 193 3.35 -31.74 10.66
N ALA A 194 3.73 -31.46 9.42
CA ALA A 194 3.29 -32.25 8.26
C ALA A 194 4.06 -33.56 8.08
N THR A 195 5.12 -33.79 8.87
CA THR A 195 6.01 -34.96 8.73
C THR A 195 5.63 -36.12 9.65
N GLU A 196 4.70 -35.95 10.61
CA GLU A 196 4.36 -37.00 11.58
C GLU A 196 3.18 -37.90 11.19
N GLU A 197 2.40 -37.57 10.15
CA GLU A 197 1.22 -38.39 9.79
C GLU A 197 1.45 -39.48 8.71
N ILE A 198 2.70 -39.71 8.25
CA ILE A 198 2.96 -40.68 7.18
C ILE A 198 3.51 -42.03 7.68
N HIS A 199 3.76 -42.22 8.99
CA HIS A 199 4.25 -43.51 9.51
C HIS A 199 3.37 -44.08 10.63
N SER A 200 2.25 -44.68 10.24
CA SER A 200 1.69 -45.83 10.96
C SER A 200 1.52 -47.00 9.98
N PRO A 201 2.45 -47.97 9.97
CA PRO A 201 2.17 -49.29 9.43
C PRO A 201 1.63 -50.23 10.51
N ARG A 202 0.60 -50.99 10.09
CA ARG A 202 -0.09 -52.13 10.73
C ARG A 202 -1.27 -51.83 11.64
#